data_AF-A0A538EU30-F1
#
_entry.id   AF-A0A538EU30-F1
#
_cell.length_a   1.000
_cell.length_b   1.000
_cell.length_c   1.000
_cell.angle_alpha   90.00
_cell.angle_beta   90.00
_cell.angle_gamma   90.00
#
_symmetry.space_group_name_H-M   'P 1'
#
loop_
_entity.id
_entity.type
_entity.pdbx_description
1 polymer ?
#
loop_
_entity_poly.entity_id
_entity_poly.type
_entity_poly.pdbx_seq_one_letter_code
_entity_poly.pdbx_strand_id
1 'polypeptide(L)'
;LTVTILTLVVVLAGGLGAWALFRTGTALAEQPAGPLVTAARRNLYGDAVNEALFEKPGLYLTRALVYFDSRGLDGLVNGLAATVGGGSGRLRRAQTGFVRSYALSMLGGALLVVAAMLAVTLG
;
A
#
# COMPACT_ATOMS: atom_id res chain seq x y z
N LEU A 1 -4.39 24.25 -45.70
CA LEU A 1 -4.05 23.42 -46.88
C LEU A 1 -2.55 23.30 -47.10
N THR A 2 -1.78 24.38 -47.14
CA THR A 2 -0.30 24.33 -47.31
C THR A 2 0.42 23.46 -46.28
N VAL A 3 0.09 23.62 -44.99
CA VAL A 3 0.67 22.78 -43.92
C VAL A 3 0.30 21.31 -44.12
N THR A 4 -0.96 21.01 -44.46
CA THR A 4 -1.43 19.65 -44.72
C THR A 4 -0.67 18.99 -45.88
N ILE A 5 -0.47 19.71 -46.98
CA ILE A 5 0.28 19.22 -48.15
C ILE A 5 1.73 18.97 -47.77
N LEU A 6 2.38 19.91 -47.06
CA LEU A 6 3.76 19.75 -46.59
C LEU A 6 3.89 18.54 -45.66
N THR A 7 2.97 18.36 -44.71
CA THR A 7 2.96 17.19 -43.81
C THR A 7 2.82 15.90 -44.59
N LEU A 8 1.91 15.84 -45.56
CA LEU A 8 1.73 14.65 -46.41
C LEU A 8 3.00 14.33 -47.20
N VAL A 9 3.64 15.34 -47.79
CA VAL A 9 4.90 15.15 -48.52
C VAL A 9 5.99 14.61 -47.60
N VAL A 10 6.16 15.17 -46.40
CA VAL A 10 7.17 14.72 -45.42
C VAL A 10 6.91 13.28 -44.96
N VAL A 11 5.65 12.95 -44.65
CA VAL A 11 5.26 11.59 -44.23
C VAL A 11 5.50 10.58 -45.34
N LEU A 12 5.07 10.90 -46.57
CA LEU A 12 5.27 10.02 -47.72
C LEU A 12 6.76 9.85 -48.03
N ALA A 13 7.55 10.92 -47.99
CA ALA A 13 9.00 10.85 -48.19
C ALA A 13 9.67 9.99 -47.12
N GLY A 14 9.29 10.16 -45.85
CA GLY A 14 9.82 9.35 -44.74
C GLY A 14 9.46 7.87 -44.88
N GLY A 15 8.20 7.56 -45.22
CA GLY A 15 7.74 6.19 -45.44
C GLY A 15 8.42 5.52 -46.63
N LEU A 16 8.52 6.22 -47.76
CA LEU A 16 9.23 5.73 -48.96
C LEU A 16 10.73 5.55 -48.69
N GLY A 17 11.34 6.46 -47.93
CA GLY A 17 12.73 6.36 -47.51
C GLY A 17 12.98 5.13 -46.62
N ALA A 18 12.11 4.90 -45.62
CA ALA A 18 12.18 3.71 -44.78
C ALA A 18 11.99 2.43 -45.61
N TRP A 19 11.00 2.39 -46.50
CA TRP A 19 10.79 1.25 -47.38
C TRP A 19 12.02 0.98 -48.26
N ALA A 20 12.59 2.00 -48.90
CA ALA A 20 13.78 1.85 -49.74
C ALA A 20 15.01 1.37 -48.95
N LEU A 21 15.16 1.79 -47.69
CA LEU A 21 16.27 1.40 -46.81
C LEU A 21 16.14 -0.05 -46.32
N PHE A 22 14.92 -0.50 -46.03
CA PHE A 22 14.67 -1.80 -45.40
C PHE A 22 14.16 -2.88 -46.36
N ARG A 23 13.91 -2.57 -47.63
CA ARG A 23 13.40 -3.52 -48.64
C ARG A 23 14.30 -4.75 -48.86
N THR A 24 15.60 -4.65 -48.61
CA THR A 24 16.58 -5.73 -48.78
C THR A 24 16.87 -6.50 -47.49
N GLY A 25 16.13 -6.23 -46.41
CA GLY A 25 16.31 -6.83 -45.10
C GLY A 25 17.12 -5.95 -44.13
N THR A 26 17.09 -6.34 -42.86
CA THR A 26 17.77 -5.68 -41.75
C THR A 26 18.95 -6.50 -41.25
N ALA A 27 19.87 -5.86 -40.53
CA ALA A 27 20.91 -6.59 -39.82
C ALA A 27 20.28 -7.48 -38.74
N LEU A 28 20.71 -8.76 -38.69
CA LEU A 28 20.19 -9.75 -37.74
C LEU A 28 20.77 -9.59 -36.33
N ALA A 29 21.88 -8.88 -36.20
CA ALA A 29 22.56 -8.63 -34.93
C ALA A 29 22.70 -7.13 -34.69
N GLU A 30 22.68 -6.73 -33.43
CA GLU A 30 22.95 -5.35 -33.04
C GLU A 30 24.36 -4.96 -33.45
N GLN A 31 24.45 -3.97 -34.33
CA GLN A 31 25.73 -3.35 -34.65
C GLN A 31 26.13 -2.42 -33.50
N PRO A 32 27.45 -2.34 -33.18
CA PRO A 32 27.97 -1.35 -32.25
C PRO A 32 27.59 0.04 -32.77
N ALA A 33 26.98 0.85 -31.90
CA ALA A 33 26.41 2.12 -32.29
C ALA A 33 26.91 3.23 -31.38
N GLY A 34 26.91 4.45 -31.91
CA GLY A 34 27.24 5.64 -31.13
C GLY A 34 26.18 5.92 -30.04
N PRO A 35 26.50 6.82 -29.10
CA PRO A 35 25.69 7.08 -27.91
C PRO A 35 24.24 7.51 -28.22
N LEU A 36 24.03 8.24 -29.32
CA LEU A 36 22.68 8.65 -29.76
C LEU A 36 21.82 7.46 -30.21
N VAL A 37 22.40 6.53 -30.96
CA VAL A 37 21.69 5.34 -31.42
C VAL A 37 21.43 4.41 -30.24
N THR A 38 22.38 4.27 -29.31
CA THR A 38 22.17 3.52 -28.06
C THR A 38 21.04 4.13 -27.22
N ALA A 39 20.98 5.47 -27.11
CA ALA A 39 19.90 6.15 -26.42
C ALA A 39 18.55 5.93 -27.12
N ALA A 40 18.49 6.09 -28.45
CA ALA A 40 17.28 5.81 -29.23
C ALA A 40 16.81 4.36 -29.09
N ARG A 41 17.73 3.38 -29.06
CA ARG A 41 17.42 1.96 -28.79
C ARG A 41 16.84 1.72 -27.40
N ARG A 42 17.23 2.52 -26.42
CA ARG A 42 16.68 2.51 -25.05
C ARG A 42 15.49 3.46 -24.89
N ASN A 43 14.78 3.78 -25.97
CA ASN A 43 13.64 4.70 -25.99
C ASN A 43 13.94 6.05 -25.30
N LEU A 44 15.14 6.58 -25.55
CA LEU A 44 15.69 7.79 -24.94
C LEU A 44 15.68 7.78 -23.40
N TYR A 45 15.74 6.60 -22.78
CA TYR A 45 15.61 6.39 -21.34
C TYR A 45 14.27 6.85 -20.74
N GLY A 46 13.27 7.15 -21.57
CA GLY A 46 11.94 7.54 -21.12
C GLY A 46 11.30 6.45 -20.25
N ASP A 47 11.42 5.20 -20.68
CA ASP A 47 10.92 4.04 -19.94
C ASP A 47 11.63 3.87 -18.60
N ALA A 48 12.96 4.05 -18.56
CA ALA A 48 13.74 3.92 -17.32
C ALA A 48 13.38 5.00 -16.29
N VAL A 49 13.14 6.23 -16.75
CA VAL A 49 12.67 7.32 -15.89
C VAL A 49 11.27 7.01 -15.39
N ASN A 50 10.37 6.56 -16.27
CA ASN A 50 9.00 6.25 -15.88
C ASN A 50 8.93 5.08 -14.87
N GLU A 51 9.70 4.03 -15.13
CA GLU A 51 9.78 2.85 -14.27
C GLU A 51 10.35 3.21 -12.89
N ALA A 52 11.40 4.03 -12.84
CA ALA A 52 12.05 4.43 -11.60
C ALA A 52 11.22 5.42 -10.78
N LEU A 53 10.55 6.38 -11.44
CA LEU A 53 9.84 7.47 -10.75
C LEU A 53 8.37 7.15 -10.46
N PHE A 54 7.71 6.34 -11.29
CA PHE A 54 6.26 6.14 -11.19
C PHE A 54 5.90 4.67 -10.93
N GLU A 55 6.40 3.75 -11.76
CA GLU A 55 5.96 2.35 -11.70
C GLU A 55 6.40 1.65 -10.41
N LYS A 56 7.72 1.58 -10.16
CA LYS A 56 8.27 0.89 -8.99
C LYS A 56 7.75 1.48 -7.67
N PRO A 57 7.78 2.81 -7.46
CA PRO A 57 7.24 3.40 -6.24
C PRO A 57 5.75 3.10 -6.03
N GLY A 58 4.94 3.15 -7.09
CA GLY A 58 3.51 2.84 -7.03
C GLY A 58 3.23 1.38 -6.61
N LEU A 59 4.01 0.44 -7.14
CA LEU A 59 3.93 -0.98 -6.76
C LEU A 59 4.29 -1.21 -5.28
N TYR A 60 5.38 -0.59 -4.80
CA TYR A 60 5.78 -0.71 -3.41
C TYR A 60 4.77 -0.06 -2.46
N LEU A 61 4.24 1.11 -2.81
CA LEU A 61 3.24 1.80 -2.01
C LEU A 61 1.96 0.96 -1.87
N THR A 62 1.47 0.39 -2.97
CA THR A 62 0.28 -0.47 -2.95
C THR A 62 0.52 -1.72 -2.12
N ARG A 63 1.68 -2.38 -2.26
CA ARG A 63 2.05 -3.54 -1.43
C ARG A 63 2.11 -3.18 0.07
N ALA A 64 2.69 -2.04 0.41
CA ALA A 64 2.78 -1.57 1.79
C ALA A 64 1.38 -1.30 2.37
N LEU A 65 0.50 -0.67 1.60
CA LEU A 65 -0.89 -0.42 1.99
C LEU A 65 -1.67 -1.70 2.25
N VAL A 66 -1.60 -2.68 1.34
CA VAL A 66 -2.27 -3.98 1.49
C VAL A 66 -1.72 -4.74 2.70
N TYR A 67 -0.40 -4.69 2.93
CA TYR A 67 0.21 -5.29 4.12
C TYR A 67 -0.26 -4.59 5.40
N PHE A 68 -0.30 -3.26 5.42
CA PHE A 68 -0.73 -2.48 6.58
C PHE A 68 -2.20 -2.74 6.94
N ASP A 69 -3.07 -2.83 5.96
CA ASP A 69 -4.48 -3.15 6.15
C ASP A 69 -4.66 -4.56 6.74
N SER A 70 -4.12 -5.57 6.05
CA SER A 70 -4.29 -6.98 6.43
C SER A 70 -3.59 -7.41 7.74
N ARG A 71 -2.51 -6.73 8.14
CA ARG A 71 -1.78 -7.06 9.38
C ARG A 71 -2.01 -6.06 10.49
N GLY A 72 -2.09 -4.77 10.14
CA GLY A 72 -2.23 -3.69 11.11
C GLY A 72 -3.68 -3.50 11.51
N LEU A 73 -4.56 -3.19 10.56
CA LEU A 73 -5.96 -2.88 10.84
C LEU A 73 -6.73 -4.13 11.26
N ASP A 74 -6.61 -5.23 10.51
CA ASP A 74 -7.24 -6.50 10.91
C ASP A 74 -6.72 -7.02 12.25
N GLY A 75 -5.41 -6.86 12.51
CA GLY A 75 -4.80 -7.25 13.78
C GLY A 75 -5.35 -6.42 14.96
N LEU A 76 -5.49 -5.11 14.77
CA LEU A 76 -6.08 -4.21 15.77
C LEU A 76 -7.54 -4.60 16.05
N VAL A 77 -8.36 -4.77 15.00
CA VAL A 77 -9.78 -5.10 15.13
C VAL A 77 -9.97 -6.44 15.83
N ASN A 78 -9.23 -7.47 15.40
CA ASN A 78 -9.29 -8.79 16.02
C ASN A 78 -8.78 -8.78 17.47
N GLY A 79 -7.74 -8.00 17.76
CA GLY A 79 -7.25 -7.81 19.13
C GLY A 79 -8.30 -7.15 20.03
N LEU A 80 -8.96 -6.09 19.56
CA LEU A 80 -10.06 -5.45 20.27
C LEU A 80 -11.22 -6.43 20.49
N ALA A 81 -11.62 -7.18 19.46
CA ALA A 81 -12.65 -8.20 19.58
C ALA A 81 -12.27 -9.30 20.61
N ALA A 82 -11.01 -9.76 20.60
CA ALA A 82 -10.52 -10.76 21.54
C ALA A 82 -10.46 -10.24 22.98
N THR A 83 -10.07 -8.98 23.19
CA THR A 83 -10.04 -8.37 24.54
C THR A 83 -11.44 -8.18 25.10
N VAL A 84 -12.38 -7.68 24.30
CA VAL A 84 -13.79 -7.50 24.70
C VAL A 84 -14.46 -8.86 24.92
N GLY A 85 -14.30 -9.80 24.00
CA GLY A 85 -14.84 -11.16 24.10
C GLY A 85 -14.25 -11.96 25.27
N GLY A 86 -12.93 -11.87 25.47
CA GLY A 86 -12.24 -12.50 26.59
C GLY A 86 -12.61 -11.88 27.94
N GLY A 87 -12.67 -10.54 28.00
CA GLY A 87 -13.07 -9.79 29.19
C GLY A 87 -14.51 -10.10 29.60
N SER A 88 -15.45 -10.07 28.67
CA SER A 88 -16.85 -10.44 28.92
C SER A 88 -16.98 -11.91 29.35
N GLY A 89 -16.21 -12.83 28.77
CA GLY A 89 -16.16 -14.22 29.21
C GLY A 89 -15.66 -14.39 30.64
N ARG A 90 -14.64 -13.63 31.06
CA ARG A 90 -14.15 -13.63 32.45
C ARG A 90 -15.16 -13.01 33.41
N LEU A 91 -15.77 -11.89 33.03
CA LEU A 91 -16.82 -11.24 33.82
C LEU A 91 -18.03 -12.17 34.02
N ARG A 92 -18.41 -12.93 33.00
CA ARG A 92 -19.48 -13.93 33.11
C ARG A 92 -19.16 -15.02 34.14
N ARG A 93 -17.90 -15.45 34.27
CA ARG A 93 -17.50 -16.42 35.30
C ARG A 93 -17.55 -15.84 36.72
N ALA A 94 -17.39 -14.53 36.89
CA ALA A 94 -17.50 -13.88 38.19
C ALA A 94 -18.96 -13.83 38.71
N GLN A 95 -19.95 -13.91 37.80
CA GLN A 95 -21.36 -14.05 38.17
C GLN A 95 -21.68 -15.52 38.48
N THR A 96 -21.33 -15.96 39.69
CA THR A 96 -21.47 -17.36 40.14
C THR A 96 -22.88 -17.74 40.60
N GLY A 97 -23.81 -16.78 40.71
CA GLY A 97 -25.20 -17.01 41.15
C GLY A 97 -25.39 -17.29 42.65
N PHE A 98 -24.30 -17.42 43.43
CA PHE A 98 -24.35 -17.66 44.88
C PHE A 98 -24.44 -16.36 45.68
N VAL A 99 -25.48 -16.21 46.50
CA VAL A 99 -25.74 -15.00 47.32
C VAL A 99 -24.55 -14.63 48.23
N ARG A 100 -23.81 -15.63 48.76
CA ARG A 100 -22.62 -15.40 49.60
C ARG A 100 -21.50 -14.68 48.83
N SER A 101 -21.31 -15.01 47.56
CA SER A 101 -20.34 -14.38 46.66
C SER A 101 -20.70 -12.91 46.40
N TYR A 102 -21.99 -12.60 46.28
CA TYR A 102 -22.49 -11.24 46.09
C TYR A 102 -22.35 -10.39 47.36
N ALA A 103 -22.61 -10.95 48.54
CA ALA A 103 -22.41 -10.24 49.80
C ALA A 103 -20.93 -9.86 50.00
N LEU A 104 -20.01 -10.77 49.68
CA LEU A 104 -18.57 -10.53 49.81
C LEU A 104 -18.05 -9.51 48.78
N SER A 105 -18.58 -9.52 47.54
CA SER A 105 -18.23 -8.52 46.52
C SER A 105 -18.76 -7.13 46.86
N MET A 106 -19.98 -7.01 47.41
CA MET A 106 -20.53 -5.74 47.88
C MET A 106 -19.74 -5.18 49.07
N LEU A 107 -19.40 -6.02 50.07
CA LEU A 107 -18.58 -5.61 51.21
C LEU A 107 -17.19 -5.12 50.76
N GLY A 108 -16.53 -5.89 49.88
CA GLY A 108 -15.24 -5.49 49.31
C GLY A 108 -15.32 -4.20 48.49
N GLY A 109 -16.38 -4.03 47.69
CA GLY A 109 -16.63 -2.79 46.95
C GLY A 109 -16.84 -1.58 47.84
N ALA A 110 -17.62 -1.71 48.92
CA ALA A 110 -17.83 -0.63 49.89
C ALA A 110 -16.53 -0.21 50.58
N LEU A 111 -15.71 -1.18 51.02
CA LEU A 111 -14.40 -0.90 51.62
C LEU A 111 -13.46 -0.19 50.64
N LEU A 112 -13.43 -0.61 49.37
CA LEU A 112 -12.65 0.04 48.33
C LEU A 112 -13.06 1.50 48.11
N VAL A 113 -14.36 1.78 48.05
CA VAL A 113 -14.88 3.15 47.90
C VAL A 113 -14.47 4.01 49.09
N VAL A 114 -14.64 3.51 50.32
CA VAL A 114 -14.24 4.23 51.54
C VAL A 114 -12.73 4.50 51.52
N ALA A 115 -11.91 3.51 51.18
CA ALA A 115 -10.46 3.68 51.09
C ALA A 115 -10.06 4.71 50.01
N ALA A 116 -10.72 4.71 48.84
CA ALA A 116 -10.49 5.69 47.79
C ALA A 116 -10.89 7.12 48.24
N MET A 117 -12.02 7.27 48.92
CA MET A 117 -12.45 8.55 49.48
C MET A 117 -11.48 9.07 50.54
N LEU A 118 -10.97 8.18 51.40
CA LEU A 118 -9.95 8.53 52.39
C LEU A 118 -8.62 8.92 51.72
N ALA A 119 -8.20 8.20 50.68
CA ALA A 119 -6.99 8.53 49.93
C ALA A 119 -7.09 9.91 49.24
N VAL A 120 -8.26 10.27 48.73
CA VAL A 120 -8.52 11.59 48.12
C VAL A 120 -8.65 12.70 49.16
N THR A 121 -9.14 12.40 50.36
CA THR A 121 -9.30 13.41 51.43
C THR A 121 -8.05 13.61 52.29
N LEU A 122 -7.15 12.61 52.34
CA LEU A 122 -5.89 12.66 53.08
C LEU A 122 -4.66 12.98 52.21
N GLY A 123 -4.80 12.97 50.88
CA GLY A 123 -3.77 13.39 49.92
C GLY A 123 -4.00 14.81 49.43
#